data_AF-A0A943M4B0-F1
#
_entry.id   AF-A0A943M4B0-F1
#
_cell.length_a   1.000
_cell.length_b   1.000
_cell.length_c   1.000
_cell.angle_alpha   90.00
_cell.angle_beta   90.00
_cell.angle_gamma   90.00
#
_symmetry.space_group_name_H-M   'P 1'
#
loop_
_entity.id
_entity.type
_entity.pdbx_description
1 polymer ?
#
loop_
_entity_poly.entity_id
_entity_poly.type
_entity_poly.pdbx_seq_one_letter_code
_entity_poly.pdbx_strand_id
1 'polypeptide(L)'
;MIESLPRGAVKALSHITGGGLGANISRVIPTGFIARVDRSSWTMPPVFSTLSKLGGVSWDAMEQTFNLGVGMVAIVDEAAADEALGFLMAVGGEPWVLGEVELSSSSLQVADSDRLVQGAKGVQAGAALLTGSYRL
;
A
#
# COMPACT_ATOMS: atom_id res chain seq x y z
N MET A 1 15.55 -8.94 10.91
CA MET A 1 14.56 -7.87 11.08
C MET A 1 13.15 -8.42 11.29
N ILE A 2 12.68 -9.43 10.56
CA ILE A 2 11.31 -9.98 10.74
C ILE A 2 11.25 -11.09 11.80
N GLU A 3 12.36 -11.78 12.06
CA GLU A 3 12.44 -12.91 13.01
C GLU A 3 12.23 -12.51 14.48
N SER A 4 12.24 -11.23 14.78
CA SER A 4 11.98 -10.65 16.11
C SER A 4 10.50 -10.35 16.36
N LEU A 5 9.64 -10.47 15.35
CA LEU A 5 8.19 -10.43 15.54
C LEU A 5 7.68 -11.83 15.90
N PRO A 6 6.54 -11.93 16.62
CA PRO A 6 5.93 -13.21 16.91
C PRO A 6 5.79 -14.04 15.64
N ARG A 7 6.07 -15.34 15.73
CA ARG A 7 6.02 -16.23 14.58
C ARG A 7 4.60 -16.19 13.98
N GLY A 8 4.48 -15.81 12.70
CA GLY A 8 3.19 -15.67 12.02
C GLY A 8 2.50 -14.30 12.18
N ALA A 9 3.16 -13.31 12.80
CA ALA A 9 2.69 -11.93 12.84
C ALA A 9 2.69 -11.30 11.45
N VAL A 10 3.78 -11.45 10.69
CA VAL A 10 3.85 -11.01 9.29
C VAL A 10 3.21 -12.05 8.39
N LYS A 11 2.15 -11.67 7.69
CA LYS A 11 1.44 -12.51 6.72
C LYS A 11 2.04 -12.36 5.31
N ALA A 12 2.46 -11.16 4.95
CA ALA A 12 3.08 -10.87 3.66
C ALA A 12 3.95 -9.61 3.69
N LEU A 13 4.85 -9.49 2.71
CA LEU A 13 5.65 -8.30 2.46
C LEU A 13 5.51 -7.91 0.99
N SER A 14 5.43 -6.62 0.72
CA SER A 14 5.40 -6.08 -0.63
C SER A 14 6.48 -5.02 -0.80
N HIS A 15 7.43 -5.28 -1.70
CA HIS A 15 8.39 -4.28 -2.14
C HIS A 15 7.78 -3.42 -3.24
N ILE A 16 7.65 -2.12 -2.99
CA ILE A 16 6.98 -1.22 -3.93
C ILE A 16 8.00 -0.73 -4.96
N THR A 17 7.82 -1.22 -6.19
CA THR A 17 8.70 -0.95 -7.32
C THR A 17 7.85 -0.59 -8.56
N GLY A 18 8.28 -0.97 -9.76
CA GLY A 18 7.52 -0.68 -10.99
C GLY A 18 6.09 -1.26 -10.95
N GLY A 19 5.12 -0.46 -11.39
CA GLY A 19 3.69 -0.75 -11.27
C GLY A 19 3.01 -0.04 -10.09
N GLY A 20 3.78 0.62 -9.23
CA GLY A 20 3.26 1.45 -8.15
C GLY A 20 2.66 0.66 -6.98
N LEU A 21 2.06 1.38 -6.04
CA LEU A 21 1.64 0.83 -4.75
C LEU A 21 0.56 -0.24 -4.90
N GLY A 22 -0.54 0.08 -5.58
CA GLY A 22 -1.69 -0.83 -5.73
C GLY A 22 -1.32 -2.15 -6.40
N ALA A 23 -0.52 -2.11 -7.46
CA ALA A 23 -0.16 -3.30 -8.22
C ALA A 23 0.80 -4.22 -7.46
N ASN A 24 1.63 -3.69 -6.57
CA ASN A 24 2.55 -4.49 -5.77
C ASN A 24 1.83 -5.08 -4.54
N ILE A 25 0.92 -4.34 -3.91
CA ILE A 25 0.10 -4.86 -2.81
C ILE A 25 -0.87 -5.95 -3.31
N SER A 26 -1.58 -5.72 -4.40
CA SER A 26 -2.60 -6.67 -4.90
C SER A 26 -2.05 -8.06 -5.21
N ARG A 27 -0.74 -8.19 -5.48
CA ARG A 27 -0.08 -9.48 -5.79
C ARG A 27 0.22 -10.34 -4.56
N VAL A 28 0.27 -9.74 -3.38
CA VAL A 28 0.65 -10.44 -2.13
C VAL A 28 -0.55 -10.69 -1.21
N ILE A 29 -1.69 -10.09 -1.52
CA ILE A 29 -2.96 -10.33 -0.84
C ILE A 29 -3.66 -11.55 -1.47
N PRO A 30 -4.23 -12.48 -0.69
CA PRO A 30 -4.99 -13.62 -1.24
C PRO A 30 -6.26 -13.20 -1.99
N THR A 31 -6.70 -14.04 -2.91
CA THR A 31 -8.02 -13.89 -3.56
C THR A 31 -9.14 -13.84 -2.52
N GLY A 32 -10.12 -12.96 -2.71
CA GLY A 32 -11.22 -12.75 -1.76
C GLY A 32 -10.93 -11.70 -0.68
N PHE A 33 -9.78 -11.02 -0.76
CA PHE A 33 -9.42 -9.92 0.13
C PHE A 33 -9.06 -8.66 -0.64
N ILE A 34 -9.25 -7.51 0.02
CA ILE A 34 -8.93 -6.18 -0.48
C ILE A 34 -8.07 -5.46 0.55
N ALA A 35 -6.92 -4.95 0.13
CA ALA A 35 -6.15 -4.01 0.93
C ALA A 35 -6.66 -2.58 0.68
N ARG A 36 -7.28 -1.96 1.68
CA ARG A 36 -7.72 -0.57 1.63
C ARG A 36 -6.58 0.32 2.10
N VAL A 37 -6.06 1.15 1.20
CA VAL A 37 -4.93 2.07 1.44
C VAL A 37 -5.46 3.49 1.55
N ASP A 38 -5.07 4.21 2.61
CA ASP A 38 -5.43 5.61 2.80
C ASP A 38 -4.28 6.51 2.35
N ARG A 39 -4.48 7.22 1.24
CA ARG A 39 -3.49 8.18 0.69
C ARG A 39 -3.17 9.33 1.64
N SER A 40 -4.08 9.65 2.56
CA SER A 40 -3.88 10.70 3.55
C SER A 40 -2.97 10.25 4.70
N SER A 41 -2.66 8.95 4.82
CA SER A 41 -1.84 8.42 5.92
C SER A 41 -0.37 8.85 5.86
N TRP A 42 0.14 9.34 4.73
CA TRP A 42 1.52 9.88 4.61
C TRP A 42 1.58 11.19 3.84
N THR A 43 2.74 11.84 3.89
CA THR A 43 3.04 13.02 3.06
C THR A 43 3.88 12.55 1.89
N MET A 44 3.41 12.80 0.68
CA MET A 44 4.10 12.36 -0.51
C MET A 44 5.36 13.23 -0.72
N PRO A 45 6.54 12.64 -0.98
CA PRO A 45 7.75 13.41 -1.20
C PRO A 45 7.62 14.44 -2.35
N PRO A 46 8.05 15.71 -2.16
CA PRO A 46 7.86 16.78 -3.15
C PRO A 46 8.50 16.53 -4.53
N VAL A 47 9.47 15.61 -4.62
CA VAL A 47 10.06 15.20 -5.90
C VAL A 47 8.99 14.65 -6.86
N PHE A 48 7.97 13.95 -6.37
CA PHE A 48 6.94 13.38 -7.24
C PHE A 48 5.98 14.45 -7.79
N SER A 49 5.65 15.48 -7.01
CA SER A 49 4.86 16.61 -7.52
C SER A 49 5.65 17.42 -8.56
N THR A 50 6.97 17.52 -8.38
CA THR A 50 7.87 18.15 -9.35
C THR A 50 7.94 17.33 -10.64
N LEU A 51 8.12 16.02 -10.55
CA LEU A 51 8.16 15.10 -11.70
C LEU A 51 6.84 15.12 -12.49
N SER A 52 5.70 15.07 -11.80
CA SER A 52 4.38 15.16 -12.44
C SER A 52 4.22 16.46 -13.23
N LYS A 53 4.57 17.60 -12.63
CA LYS A 53 4.48 18.92 -13.28
C LYS A 53 5.41 19.06 -14.47
N LEU A 54 6.68 18.69 -14.32
CA LEU A 54 7.68 18.84 -15.39
C LEU A 54 7.44 17.88 -16.55
N GLY A 55 6.99 16.65 -16.26
CA GLY A 55 6.72 15.63 -17.27
C GLY A 55 5.33 15.70 -17.88
N GLY A 56 4.43 16.53 -17.37
CA GLY A 56 3.02 16.52 -17.75
C GLY A 56 2.32 15.19 -17.45
N VAL A 57 2.78 14.47 -16.43
CA VAL A 57 2.29 13.12 -16.08
C VAL A 57 1.12 13.25 -15.11
N SER A 58 -0.02 12.63 -15.44
CA SER A 58 -1.19 12.61 -14.57
C SER A 58 -0.91 11.89 -13.26
N TRP A 59 -1.60 12.26 -12.19
CA TRP A 59 -1.46 11.59 -10.89
C TRP A 59 -1.74 10.09 -10.96
N ASP A 60 -2.71 9.70 -11.78
CA ASP A 60 -3.04 8.32 -12.08
C ASP A 60 -1.85 7.53 -12.63
N ALA A 61 -1.11 8.14 -13.57
CA ALA A 61 0.08 7.52 -14.14
C ALA A 61 1.24 7.52 -13.13
N MET A 62 1.36 8.57 -12.30
CA MET A 62 2.36 8.63 -11.22
C MET A 62 2.15 7.48 -10.21
N GLU A 63 0.91 7.25 -9.76
CA GLU A 63 0.53 6.22 -8.79
C GLU A 63 0.73 4.79 -9.32
N GLN A 64 0.63 4.60 -10.63
CA GLN A 64 0.87 3.31 -11.30
C GLN A 64 2.34 3.06 -11.67
N THR A 65 3.21 4.06 -11.50
CA THR A 65 4.62 3.98 -11.95
C THR A 65 5.58 4.00 -10.78
N PHE A 66 5.37 4.95 -9.86
CA PHE A 66 6.28 5.25 -8.77
C PHE A 66 5.77 4.73 -7.44
N ASN A 67 6.67 4.66 -6.46
CA ASN A 67 6.34 4.24 -5.10
C ASN A 67 5.69 5.35 -4.26
N LEU A 68 5.73 6.60 -4.73
CA LEU A 68 5.17 7.80 -4.08
C LEU A 68 5.58 7.97 -2.60
N GLY A 69 6.77 7.49 -2.24
CA GLY A 69 7.32 7.58 -0.88
C GLY A 69 7.17 6.31 -0.04
N VAL A 70 6.44 5.30 -0.51
CA VAL A 70 6.27 4.03 0.21
C VAL A 70 7.21 2.98 -0.38
N GLY A 71 8.34 2.70 0.26
CA GLY A 71 9.31 1.72 -0.25
C GLY A 71 8.89 0.26 -0.01
N MET A 72 8.29 -0.03 1.13
CA MET A 72 7.91 -1.39 1.53
C MET A 72 6.63 -1.37 2.35
N VAL A 73 5.80 -2.40 2.18
CA VAL A 73 4.58 -2.63 2.96
C VAL A 73 4.69 -4.00 3.61
N ALA A 74 4.46 -4.08 4.91
CA ALA A 74 4.27 -5.32 5.63
C ALA A 74 2.78 -5.49 5.96
N ILE A 75 2.23 -6.65 5.64
CA ILE A 75 0.88 -7.05 6.01
C ILE A 75 1.02 -7.93 7.25
N VAL A 76 0.39 -7.50 8.34
CA VAL A 76 0.49 -8.15 9.65
C VAL A 76 -0.88 -8.52 10.19
N ASP A 77 -0.90 -9.41 11.17
CA ASP A 77 -2.06 -9.62 12.02
C ASP A 77 -2.42 -8.32 12.75
N GLU A 78 -3.71 -7.99 12.85
CA GLU A 78 -4.17 -6.77 13.54
C GLU A 78 -3.67 -6.74 15.00
N ALA A 79 -3.70 -7.89 15.68
CA ALA A 79 -3.23 -7.99 17.06
C ALA A 79 -1.72 -7.77 17.23
N ALA A 80 -0.96 -7.83 16.13
CA ALA A 80 0.49 -7.62 16.11
C ALA A 80 0.90 -6.27 15.49
N ALA A 81 -0.05 -5.42 15.09
CA ALA A 81 0.24 -4.17 14.40
C ALA A 81 1.09 -3.22 15.26
N ASP A 82 0.68 -2.97 16.50
CA ASP A 82 1.40 -2.07 17.42
C ASP A 82 2.81 -2.57 17.76
N GLU A 83 2.97 -3.89 17.94
CA GLU A 83 4.27 -4.50 18.17
C GLU A 83 5.18 -4.35 16.95
N ALA A 84 4.64 -4.57 15.74
CA ALA A 84 5.39 -4.40 14.49
C ALA A 84 5.85 -2.94 14.29
N LEU A 85 4.97 -1.97 14.59
CA LEU A 85 5.33 -0.55 14.57
C LEU A 85 6.44 -0.25 15.59
N GLY A 86 6.27 -0.70 16.84
CA GLY A 86 7.25 -0.52 17.91
C GLY A 86 8.62 -1.07 17.56
N PHE A 87 8.66 -2.29 17.02
CA PHE A 87 9.89 -2.91 16.58
C PHE A 87 10.57 -2.15 15.43
N LEU A 88 9.82 -1.77 14.40
CA LEU A 88 10.35 -1.03 13.24
C LEU A 88 10.89 0.35 13.65
N MET A 89 10.23 1.03 14.58
CA MET A 89 10.76 2.27 15.18
C MET A 89 12.06 2.03 15.95
N ALA A 90 12.14 0.95 16.74
CA ALA A 90 13.32 0.62 17.54
C ALA A 90 14.58 0.34 16.70
N VAL A 91 14.41 -0.15 15.46
CA VAL A 91 15.50 -0.36 14.51
C VAL A 91 15.79 0.86 13.61
N GLY A 92 15.18 2.00 13.91
CA GLY A 92 15.43 3.28 13.23
C GLY A 92 14.57 3.54 12.00
N GLY A 93 13.51 2.75 11.78
CA GLY A 93 12.51 3.02 10.75
C GLY A 93 11.47 4.06 11.20
N GLU A 94 10.73 4.57 10.23
CA GLU A 94 9.58 5.47 10.44
C GLU A 94 8.29 4.81 9.93
N PRO A 95 7.86 3.69 10.54
CA PRO A 95 6.67 2.98 10.09
C PRO A 95 5.39 3.73 10.46
N TRP A 96 4.31 3.46 9.73
CA TRP A 96 2.96 3.92 10.07
C TRP A 96 1.93 2.92 9.58
N VAL A 97 0.69 3.06 10.05
CA VAL A 97 -0.44 2.29 9.53
C VAL A 97 -0.86 2.89 8.19
N LEU A 98 -0.56 2.18 7.10
CA LEU A 98 -0.92 2.58 5.73
C LEU A 98 -2.42 2.39 5.44
N GLY A 99 -3.05 1.45 6.13
CA GLY A 99 -4.43 1.01 5.90
C GLY A 99 -4.68 -0.37 6.47
N GLU A 100 -5.67 -1.07 5.93
CA GLU A 100 -6.18 -2.34 6.45
C GLU A 100 -6.48 -3.36 5.33
N VAL A 101 -6.61 -4.63 5.68
CA VAL A 101 -7.02 -5.69 4.75
C VAL A 101 -8.37 -6.26 5.21
N GLU A 102 -9.33 -6.30 4.30
CA GLU A 102 -10.69 -6.76 4.57
C GLU A 102 -11.14 -7.83 3.56
N LEU A 103 -12.20 -8.56 3.90
CA LEU A 103 -12.84 -9.48 2.95
C LEU A 103 -13.48 -8.70 1.82
N SER A 104 -13.29 -9.16 0.58
CA SER A 104 -13.94 -8.56 -0.57
C SER A 104 -15.45 -8.79 -0.51
N SER A 105 -16.23 -7.71 -0.49
CA SER A 105 -17.69 -7.78 -0.62
C SER A 105 -18.12 -7.60 -2.08
N SER A 106 -19.18 -8.30 -2.49
CA SER A 106 -19.85 -8.05 -3.78
C SER A 106 -20.53 -6.68 -3.87
N SER A 107 -20.74 -6.02 -2.73
CA SER A 107 -21.32 -4.68 -2.62
C SER A 107 -20.29 -3.55 -2.50
N LEU A 108 -19.00 -3.81 -2.76
CA LEU A 108 -17.96 -2.79 -2.68
C LEU A 108 -18.30 -1.61 -3.60
N GLN A 109 -18.50 -0.44 -3.01
CA GLN A 109 -18.66 0.82 -3.73
C GLN A 109 -17.31 1.51 -3.81
N VAL A 110 -16.86 1.81 -5.02
CA VAL A 110 -15.64 2.57 -5.26
C VAL A 110 -16.06 3.99 -5.60
N ALA A 111 -15.66 4.96 -4.78
CA ALA A 111 -15.91 6.37 -5.07
C ALA A 111 -15.13 6.82 -6.31
N ASP A 112 -15.59 7.87 -6.99
CA ASP A 112 -14.93 8.38 -8.22
C ASP A 112 -13.46 8.78 -8.00
N SER A 113 -13.09 9.19 -6.78
CA SER A 113 -11.72 9.55 -6.38
C SER A 113 -10.85 8.33 -6.02
N ASP A 114 -11.47 7.18 -5.84
CA ASP A 114 -10.80 5.97 -5.36
C ASP A 114 -10.35 5.11 -6.54
N ARG A 115 -9.36 4.25 -6.30
CA ARG A 115 -8.79 3.40 -7.34
C ARG A 115 -8.71 1.96 -6.87
N LEU A 116 -9.48 1.09 -7.52
CA LEU A 116 -9.36 -0.35 -7.36
C LEU A 116 -8.32 -0.92 -8.34
N VAL A 117 -7.33 -1.64 -7.81
CA VAL A 117 -6.27 -2.31 -8.58
C VAL A 117 -6.34 -3.82 -8.31
N GLN A 118 -6.47 -4.61 -9.37
CA GLN A 118 -6.54 -6.07 -9.33
C GLN A 118 -5.91 -6.68 -10.59
N GLY A 119 -5.58 -7.98 -10.56
CA GLY A 119 -5.08 -8.69 -11.75
C GLY A 119 -3.70 -8.24 -12.26
N ALA A 120 -2.90 -7.57 -11.42
CA ALA A 120 -1.67 -6.91 -11.86
C ALA A 120 -0.61 -7.91 -12.34
N LYS A 121 -0.03 -7.67 -13.53
CA LYS A 121 0.96 -8.53 -14.21
C LYS A 121 0.49 -9.98 -14.42
N GLY A 122 -0.82 -10.18 -14.65
CA GLY A 122 -1.38 -11.51 -14.93
C GLY A 122 -1.51 -12.41 -13.70
N VAL A 123 -1.26 -11.89 -12.50
CA VAL A 123 -1.46 -12.62 -11.24
C VAL A 123 -2.93 -12.52 -10.82
N GLN A 124 -3.57 -13.67 -10.60
CA GLN A 124 -4.88 -13.75 -9.96
C GLN A 124 -4.70 -13.89 -8.45
N ALA A 125 -4.88 -12.79 -7.74
CA ALA A 125 -4.72 -12.67 -6.29
C ALA A 125 -5.82 -11.73 -5.74
N GLY A 126 -5.56 -11.03 -4.65
CA GLY A 126 -6.46 -10.02 -4.09
C GLY A 126 -6.47 -8.71 -4.87
N ALA A 127 -7.06 -7.70 -4.25
CA ALA A 127 -7.11 -6.33 -4.78
C ALA A 127 -6.50 -5.32 -3.81
N ALA A 128 -6.17 -4.14 -4.32
CA ALA A 128 -5.83 -2.97 -3.53
C ALA A 128 -6.77 -1.82 -3.90
N LEU A 129 -7.42 -1.23 -2.91
CA LEU A 129 -8.29 -0.06 -3.07
C LEU A 129 -7.59 1.15 -2.46
N LEU A 130 -7.14 2.09 -3.30
CA LEU A 130 -6.53 3.32 -2.87
C LEU A 130 -7.61 4.40 -2.71
N THR A 131 -7.70 4.96 -1.51
CA THR A 131 -8.75 5.88 -1.08
C THR A 131 -8.18 7.19 -0.59
N GLY A 132 -9.03 8.22 -0.51
CA GLY A 132 -8.62 9.53 -0.01
C GLY A 132 -7.70 10.29 -0.98
N SER A 133 -7.00 11.31 -0.46
CA SER A 133 -6.11 12.17 -1.24
C SER A 133 -4.74 12.30 -0.60
N TYR A 134 -3.70 12.42 -1.42
CA TYR A 134 -2.33 12.63 -0.94
C TYR A 134 -2.21 13.95 -0.19
N ARG A 135 -1.48 13.92 0.94
CA ARG A 135 -0.97 15.15 1.55
C ARG A 135 0.26 15.61 0.76
N LEU A 136 0.20 16.84 0.28
CA LEU A 136 1.26 17.51 -0.50
C LEU A 136 2.15 18.37 0.40
#